data_AF-A0A9D7MFR5-F1
#
_entry.id   AF-A0A9D7MFR5-F1
#
_cell.length_a   1.000
_cell.length_b   1.000
_cell.length_c   1.000
_cell.angle_alpha   90.00
_cell.angle_beta   90.00
_cell.angle_gamma   90.00
#
_symmetry.space_group_name_H-M   'P 1'
#
loop_
_entity.id
_entity.type
_entity.pdbx_description
1 polymer ?
#
loop_
_entity_poly.entity_id
_entity_poly.type
_entity_poly.pdbx_seq_one_letter_code
_entity_poly.pdbx_strand_id
1 'polypeptide(L)'
;MTMLIRIITILALAVIAHPLVAQDSHYWTNQYGTESWLLGGAVVGSRTDLASTYYNPASLAFYPDTTALQTAISFNWSRTAIEAKDLDLELRSGSSAPLPTLVSVNLPIKLFGSRSLQLSFLKRTNVRMNLNGIAYSPAGADTNYVVTGSIIRELFDSWFGITWSRSFGKEHAIGITGYFSAVASTYSSALTTGISGPNTSGASSHTDYQTYDNIRFLAKAGYFYDGRPISLGLSLTTPSL
;
A
#
# COMPACT_ATOMS: atom_id res chain seq x y z
N MET A 1 31.02 -22.87 19.10
CA MET A 1 29.88 -22.75 18.17
C MET A 1 28.65 -22.11 18.82
N THR A 2 28.23 -22.56 20.01
CA THR A 2 27.07 -22.01 20.76
C THR A 2 27.21 -20.53 21.16
N MET A 3 28.40 -20.06 21.51
CA MET A 3 28.62 -18.66 21.90
C MET A 3 28.51 -17.68 20.71
N LEU A 4 29.03 -18.08 19.54
CA LEU A 4 28.91 -17.31 18.29
C LEU A 4 27.44 -17.19 17.86
N ILE A 5 26.69 -18.29 17.95
CA ILE A 5 25.25 -18.29 17.65
C ILE A 5 24.52 -17.32 18.56
N ARG A 6 24.77 -17.34 19.88
CA ARG A 6 24.13 -16.40 20.83
C ARG A 6 24.44 -14.94 20.51
N ILE A 7 25.69 -14.62 20.17
CA ILE A 7 26.08 -13.24 19.80
C ILE A 7 25.35 -12.80 18.53
N ILE A 8 25.26 -13.67 17.52
CA ILE A 8 24.51 -13.39 16.28
C ILE A 8 23.02 -13.21 16.58
N THR A 9 22.43 -14.04 17.45
CA THR A 9 21.02 -13.92 17.84
C THR A 9 20.75 -12.61 18.58
N ILE A 10 21.63 -12.21 19.49
CA ILE A 10 21.51 -10.95 20.25
C ILE A 10 21.66 -9.74 19.31
N LEU A 11 22.62 -9.76 18.39
CA LEU A 11 22.78 -8.73 17.37
C LEU A 11 21.55 -8.65 16.45
N ALA A 12 21.02 -9.79 16.01
CA ALA A 12 19.80 -9.83 15.21
C ALA A 12 18.60 -9.25 15.98
N LEU A 13 18.43 -9.61 17.25
CA LEU A 13 17.35 -9.08 18.11
C LEU A 13 17.51 -7.57 18.37
N ALA A 14 18.74 -7.07 18.55
CA ALA A 14 19.02 -5.66 18.75
C ALA A 14 18.70 -4.82 17.49
N VAL A 15 18.99 -5.35 16.29
CA VAL A 15 18.64 -4.71 15.01
C VAL A 15 17.12 -4.69 14.78
N ILE A 16 16.40 -5.72 15.24
CA ILE A 16 14.92 -5.78 15.15
C ILE A 16 14.25 -4.83 16.16
N ALA A 17 14.89 -4.51 17.28
CA ALA A 17 14.32 -3.72 18.36
C ALA A 17 14.34 -2.20 18.13
N HIS A 18 14.98 -1.69 17.08
CA HIS A 18 14.99 -0.26 16.81
C HIS A 18 13.64 0.21 16.24
N PRO A 19 13.02 1.25 16.82
CA PRO A 19 11.79 1.80 16.27
C PRO A 19 12.13 2.43 14.91
N LEU A 20 11.63 1.82 13.85
CA LEU A 20 11.73 2.34 12.49
C LEU A 20 10.67 3.42 12.32
N VAL A 21 10.92 4.59 12.91
CA VAL A 21 9.97 5.74 13.02
C VAL A 21 9.73 6.43 11.66
N ALA A 22 10.36 5.99 10.58
CA ALA A 22 10.28 6.62 9.25
C ALA A 22 9.32 5.93 8.25
N GLN A 23 8.44 5.03 8.70
CA GLN A 23 7.53 4.32 7.79
C GLN A 23 6.31 5.17 7.43
N ASP A 24 6.26 5.66 6.20
CA ASP A 24 5.18 6.52 5.70
C ASP A 24 3.86 5.76 5.45
N SER A 25 3.85 4.42 5.51
CA SER A 25 2.63 3.62 5.31
C SER A 25 2.75 2.17 5.80
N HIS A 26 1.64 1.59 6.26
CA HIS A 26 1.54 0.14 6.46
C HIS A 26 1.17 -0.59 5.16
N TYR A 27 1.78 -1.76 4.93
CA TYR A 27 1.71 -2.45 3.63
C TYR A 27 0.43 -3.26 3.39
N TRP A 28 -0.32 -3.57 4.43
CA TRP A 28 -1.41 -4.55 4.46
C TRP A 28 -2.83 -4.03 4.16
N THR A 29 -2.98 -2.84 3.55
CA THR A 29 -4.30 -2.21 3.40
C THR A 29 -5.07 -2.67 2.16
N ASN A 30 -4.37 -3.18 1.14
CA ASN A 30 -4.95 -3.51 -0.15
C ASN A 30 -4.97 -5.02 -0.39
N GLN A 31 -5.99 -5.46 -1.12
CA GLN A 31 -6.19 -6.84 -1.52
C GLN A 31 -5.82 -6.99 -3.01
N TYR A 32 -5.04 -8.03 -3.31
CA TYR A 32 -4.66 -8.45 -4.66
C TYR A 32 -5.11 -9.90 -4.87
N GLY A 33 -5.44 -10.29 -6.10
CA GLY A 33 -5.87 -11.66 -6.40
C GLY A 33 -7.37 -11.85 -6.21
N THR A 34 -8.01 -12.53 -7.16
CA THR A 34 -9.46 -12.70 -7.18
C THR A 34 -9.96 -13.44 -5.94
N GLU A 35 -9.27 -14.51 -5.53
CA GLU A 35 -9.61 -15.26 -4.31
C GLU A 35 -9.48 -14.39 -3.06
N SER A 36 -8.43 -13.58 -2.99
CA SER A 36 -8.21 -12.74 -1.81
C SER A 36 -9.25 -11.63 -1.69
N TRP A 37 -9.70 -11.07 -2.81
CA TRP A 37 -10.83 -10.13 -2.84
C TRP A 37 -12.12 -10.78 -2.32
N LEU A 38 -12.42 -12.02 -2.72
CA LEU A 38 -13.61 -12.74 -2.26
C LEU A 38 -13.54 -13.11 -0.77
N LEU A 39 -12.33 -13.35 -0.26
CA LEU A 39 -12.09 -13.75 1.13
C LEU A 39 -11.75 -12.55 2.04
N GLY A 40 -11.88 -11.32 1.56
CA GLY A 40 -11.58 -10.11 2.35
C GLY A 40 -10.12 -10.04 2.83
N GLY A 41 -9.18 -10.65 2.10
CA GLY A 41 -7.75 -10.72 2.44
C GLY A 41 -7.36 -11.88 3.36
N ALA A 42 -8.27 -12.79 3.73
CA ALA A 42 -8.00 -13.93 4.60
C ALA A 42 -7.29 -15.11 3.87
N VAL A 43 -6.09 -14.87 3.33
CA VAL A 43 -5.41 -15.81 2.41
C VAL A 43 -4.03 -16.27 2.86
N VAL A 44 -3.47 -15.71 3.94
CA VAL A 44 -2.10 -16.02 4.40
C VAL A 44 -1.91 -17.53 4.69
N GLY A 45 -2.92 -18.15 5.29
CA GLY A 45 -2.96 -19.58 5.59
C GLY A 45 -3.68 -20.43 4.55
N SER A 46 -4.09 -19.85 3.43
CA SER A 46 -4.73 -20.57 2.34
C SER A 46 -3.72 -20.91 1.25
N ARG A 47 -3.97 -22.02 0.56
CA ARG A 47 -3.23 -22.41 -0.63
C ARG A 47 -3.81 -21.56 -1.77
N THR A 48 -3.28 -20.36 -1.96
CA THR A 48 -3.77 -19.42 -2.98
C THR A 48 -2.90 -19.40 -4.23
N ASP A 49 -3.42 -18.76 -5.26
CA ASP A 49 -2.80 -18.48 -6.54
C ASP A 49 -1.45 -17.70 -6.46
N LEU A 50 -0.90 -17.27 -7.60
CA LEU A 50 0.38 -16.52 -7.65
C LEU A 50 0.33 -15.14 -6.93
N ALA A 51 -0.82 -14.65 -6.48
CA ALA A 51 -0.89 -13.50 -5.56
C ALA A 51 -0.25 -13.83 -4.19
N SER A 52 -0.01 -15.11 -3.90
CA SER A 52 0.79 -15.56 -2.75
C SER A 52 2.20 -14.95 -2.72
N THR A 53 2.74 -14.49 -3.86
CA THR A 53 3.98 -13.68 -3.90
C THR A 53 3.94 -12.51 -2.91
N TYR A 54 2.75 -11.89 -2.78
CA TYR A 54 2.45 -10.78 -1.88
C TYR A 54 1.96 -11.22 -0.49
N TYR A 55 1.07 -12.22 -0.38
CA TYR A 55 0.53 -12.60 0.93
C TYR A 55 1.45 -13.52 1.73
N ASN A 56 1.82 -14.66 1.16
CA ASN A 56 2.67 -15.66 1.80
C ASN A 56 3.52 -16.38 0.75
N PRO A 57 4.79 -16.00 0.57
CA PRO A 57 5.63 -16.60 -0.46
C PRO A 57 5.90 -18.09 -0.26
N ALA A 58 5.64 -18.67 0.92
CA ALA A 58 5.86 -20.09 1.15
C ALA A 58 4.83 -21.00 0.46
N SER A 59 3.56 -20.58 0.35
CA SER A 59 2.50 -21.40 -0.26
C SER A 59 2.77 -21.72 -1.74
N LEU A 60 3.56 -20.86 -2.40
CA LEU A 60 3.98 -21.00 -3.78
C LEU A 60 4.81 -22.25 -4.08
N ALA A 61 5.48 -22.82 -3.07
CA ALA A 61 6.21 -24.06 -3.24
C ALA A 61 5.30 -25.23 -3.67
N PHE A 62 3.99 -25.08 -3.44
CA PHE A 62 2.96 -26.05 -3.82
C PHE A 62 2.26 -25.71 -5.16
N TYR A 63 2.68 -24.66 -5.88
CA TYR A 63 2.17 -24.28 -7.21
C TYR A 63 3.28 -24.05 -8.25
N PRO A 64 4.15 -25.03 -8.52
CA PRO A 64 5.25 -24.85 -9.46
C PRO A 64 4.80 -24.72 -10.92
N ASP A 65 3.59 -25.16 -11.26
CA ASP A 65 3.16 -25.34 -12.67
C ASP A 65 2.32 -24.16 -13.21
N THR A 66 1.95 -23.18 -12.38
CA THR A 66 1.21 -22.01 -12.83
C THR A 66 2.17 -21.06 -13.55
N THR A 67 2.04 -20.90 -14.86
CA THR A 67 2.97 -20.10 -15.68
C THR A 67 2.83 -18.60 -15.46
N ALA A 68 1.61 -18.10 -15.35
CA ALA A 68 1.33 -16.68 -15.16
C ALA A 68 -0.03 -16.46 -14.51
N LEU A 69 -0.17 -15.35 -13.82
CA LEU A 69 -1.40 -14.87 -13.22
C LEU A 69 -1.46 -13.36 -13.40
N GLN A 70 -2.62 -12.91 -13.87
CA GLN A 70 -2.98 -11.51 -13.85
C GLN A 70 -4.25 -11.39 -13.02
N THR A 71 -4.20 -10.58 -11.97
CA THR A 71 -5.41 -10.25 -11.22
C THR A 71 -6.31 -9.38 -12.08
N ALA A 72 -7.64 -9.52 -11.95
CA ALA A 72 -8.60 -8.71 -12.68
C ALA A 72 -8.28 -7.20 -12.56
N ILE A 73 -8.36 -6.48 -13.68
CA ILE A 73 -8.27 -5.02 -13.67
C ILE A 73 -9.65 -4.50 -13.28
N SER A 74 -9.84 -4.19 -12.00
CA SER A 74 -11.06 -3.57 -11.50
C SER A 74 -10.94 -2.05 -11.57
N PHE A 75 -12.04 -1.38 -11.85
CA PHE A 75 -12.10 0.08 -11.90
C PHE A 75 -12.93 0.59 -10.73
N ASN A 76 -12.37 1.54 -9.98
CA ASN A 76 -13.08 2.21 -8.90
C ASN A 76 -13.56 3.58 -9.35
N TRP A 77 -14.81 3.89 -9.01
CA TRP A 77 -15.33 5.23 -9.03
C TRP A 77 -15.71 5.63 -7.61
N SER A 78 -15.06 6.67 -7.09
CA SER A 78 -15.36 7.23 -5.79
C SER A 78 -15.78 8.68 -5.89
N ARG A 79 -16.71 9.07 -5.01
CA ARG A 79 -17.12 10.45 -4.77
C ARG A 79 -17.03 10.71 -3.27
N THR A 80 -16.29 11.75 -2.91
CA THR A 80 -16.10 12.20 -1.53
C THR A 80 -16.55 13.65 -1.45
N ALA A 81 -17.37 13.96 -0.44
CA ALA A 81 -17.79 15.32 -0.15
C ALA A 81 -17.60 15.59 1.35
N ILE A 82 -17.11 16.78 1.66
CA ILE A 82 -16.96 17.29 3.03
C ILE A 82 -17.73 18.60 3.07
N GLU A 83 -18.71 18.71 3.96
CA GLU A 83 -19.59 19.87 4.06
C GLU A 83 -19.38 20.58 5.39
N ALA A 84 -19.16 21.89 5.35
CA ALA A 84 -19.13 22.79 6.49
C ALA A 84 -20.37 23.70 6.42
N LYS A 85 -21.46 23.24 7.05
CA LYS A 85 -22.79 23.87 6.99
C LYS A 85 -22.80 25.33 7.45
N ASP A 86 -22.02 25.65 8.48
CA ASP A 86 -21.98 26.99 9.07
C ASP A 86 -21.30 28.02 8.16
N LEU A 87 -20.52 27.58 7.17
CA LEU A 87 -19.80 28.42 6.21
C LEU A 87 -20.38 28.32 4.80
N ASP A 88 -21.45 27.54 4.60
CA ASP A 88 -21.98 27.14 3.28
C ASP A 88 -20.86 26.67 2.33
N LEU A 89 -19.89 25.93 2.88
CA LEU A 89 -18.72 25.45 2.15
C LEU A 89 -18.82 23.93 1.96
N GLU A 90 -18.78 23.48 0.70
CA GLU A 90 -18.67 22.07 0.38
C GLU A 90 -17.40 21.79 -0.44
N LEU A 91 -16.54 20.91 0.08
CA LEU A 91 -15.40 20.36 -0.64
C LEU A 91 -15.83 19.06 -1.33
N ARG A 92 -15.69 18.97 -2.64
CA ARG A 92 -16.02 17.76 -3.40
C ARG A 92 -14.80 17.22 -4.13
N SER A 93 -14.69 15.90 -4.16
CA SER A 93 -13.69 15.15 -4.94
C SER A 93 -14.38 13.98 -5.64
N GLY A 94 -14.18 13.87 -6.94
CA GLY A 94 -14.52 12.67 -7.71
C GLY A 94 -13.23 12.06 -8.24
N SER A 95 -13.06 10.75 -8.06
CA SER A 95 -11.91 10.06 -8.63
C SER A 95 -12.35 8.80 -9.36
N SER A 96 -11.70 8.56 -10.49
CA SER A 96 -11.83 7.33 -11.23
C SER A 96 -10.43 6.76 -11.41
N ALA A 97 -10.21 5.53 -10.98
CA ALA A 97 -8.90 4.92 -11.00
C ALA A 97 -9.00 3.41 -11.10
N PRO A 98 -8.08 2.74 -11.83
CA PRO A 98 -7.94 1.30 -11.69
C PRO A 98 -7.54 0.99 -10.25
N LEU A 99 -8.19 -0.03 -9.67
CA LEU A 99 -7.83 -0.59 -8.38
C LEU A 99 -6.40 -1.14 -8.41
N PRO A 100 -5.77 -1.32 -7.24
CA PRO A 100 -4.51 -2.03 -7.13
C PRO A 100 -4.56 -3.37 -7.87
N THR A 101 -3.59 -3.61 -8.76
CA THR A 101 -3.49 -4.84 -9.56
C THR A 101 -2.16 -5.52 -9.30
N LEU A 102 -2.13 -6.84 -9.50
CA LEU A 102 -0.94 -7.67 -9.45
C LEU A 102 -0.85 -8.50 -10.73
N VAL A 103 0.35 -8.52 -11.29
CA VAL A 103 0.75 -9.42 -12.37
C VAL A 103 1.89 -10.24 -11.83
N SER A 104 1.80 -11.57 -11.92
CA SER A 104 2.85 -12.47 -11.49
C SER A 104 3.14 -13.48 -12.58
N VAL A 105 4.41 -13.73 -12.84
CA VAL A 105 4.88 -14.71 -13.80
C VAL A 105 5.83 -15.67 -13.11
N ASN A 106 5.70 -16.93 -13.48
CA ASN A 106 6.53 -17.98 -12.94
C ASN A 106 7.61 -18.32 -13.96
N LEU A 107 8.86 -18.15 -13.56
CA LEU A 107 10.02 -18.50 -14.35
C LEU A 107 10.46 -19.91 -13.97
N PRO A 108 10.62 -20.84 -14.94
CA PRO A 108 11.03 -22.22 -14.70
C PRO A 108 12.53 -22.33 -14.35
N ILE A 109 13.03 -21.43 -13.51
CA ILE A 109 14.41 -21.36 -13.04
C ILE A 109 14.48 -22.04 -11.67
N LYS A 110 15.27 -23.11 -11.59
CA LYS A 110 15.50 -23.86 -10.35
C LYS A 110 16.67 -23.26 -9.59
N LEU A 111 16.45 -22.77 -8.38
CA LEU A 111 17.49 -22.13 -7.57
C LEU A 111 17.40 -22.58 -6.11
N PHE A 112 18.52 -22.99 -5.51
CA PHE A 112 18.59 -23.40 -4.09
C PHE A 112 17.52 -24.42 -3.63
N GLY A 113 17.08 -25.30 -4.55
CA GLY A 113 16.05 -26.31 -4.28
C GLY A 113 14.61 -25.82 -4.45
N SER A 114 14.38 -24.59 -4.94
CA SER A 114 13.08 -24.22 -5.49
C SER A 114 12.85 -24.90 -6.84
N ARG A 115 11.58 -25.11 -7.16
CA ARG A 115 11.16 -25.61 -8.48
C ARG A 115 11.07 -24.49 -9.52
N SER A 116 10.83 -23.27 -9.08
CA SER A 116 10.71 -22.09 -9.93
C SER A 116 11.03 -20.82 -9.15
N LEU A 117 11.21 -19.72 -9.87
CA LEU A 117 11.35 -18.37 -9.34
C LEU A 117 10.18 -17.56 -9.87
N GLN A 118 9.59 -16.70 -9.05
CA GLN A 118 8.43 -15.91 -9.47
C GLN A 118 8.76 -14.43 -9.48
N LEU A 119 8.31 -13.75 -10.53
CA LEU A 119 8.37 -12.30 -10.63
C LEU A 119 6.97 -11.76 -10.45
N SER A 120 6.83 -10.71 -9.65
CA SER A 120 5.56 -10.00 -9.46
C SER A 120 5.75 -8.52 -9.74
N PHE A 121 4.76 -7.92 -10.37
CA PHE A 121 4.58 -6.48 -10.45
C PHE A 121 3.24 -6.14 -9.83
N LEU A 122 3.22 -5.19 -8.92
CA LEU A 122 2.01 -4.78 -8.23
C LEU A 122 1.91 -3.26 -8.23
N LYS A 123 0.74 -2.76 -8.63
CA LYS A 123 0.38 -1.37 -8.41
C LYS A 123 -0.20 -1.29 -7.01
N ARG A 124 0.64 -1.01 -6.03
CA ARG A 124 0.27 -1.14 -4.62
C ARG A 124 -0.83 -0.17 -4.27
N THR A 125 -0.62 1.13 -4.50
CA THR A 125 -1.61 2.16 -4.19
C THR A 125 -1.69 3.19 -5.31
N ASN A 126 -2.87 3.76 -5.46
CA ASN A 126 -3.15 4.81 -6.42
C ASN A 126 -4.20 5.74 -5.81
N VAL A 127 -3.74 6.69 -5.04
CA VAL A 127 -4.59 7.69 -4.41
C VAL A 127 -4.57 8.92 -5.30
N ARG A 128 -5.75 9.35 -5.75
CA ARG A 128 -5.97 10.65 -6.34
C ARG A 128 -7.16 11.29 -5.65
N MET A 129 -6.87 12.28 -4.82
CA MET A 129 -7.87 13.05 -4.10
C MET A 129 -7.68 14.51 -4.46
N ASN A 130 -8.76 15.16 -4.87
CA ASN A 130 -8.74 16.56 -5.22
C ASN A 130 -9.99 17.21 -4.64
N LEU A 131 -9.89 17.65 -3.39
CA LEU A 131 -10.96 18.30 -2.63
C LEU A 131 -10.79 19.80 -2.76
N ASN A 132 -11.69 20.47 -3.47
CA ASN A 132 -11.71 21.93 -3.54
C ASN A 132 -13.09 22.47 -3.19
N GLY A 133 -13.11 23.65 -2.61
CA GLY A 133 -14.34 24.39 -2.41
C GLY A 133 -14.08 25.84 -2.01
N ILE A 134 -15.12 26.63 -2.21
CA ILE A 134 -15.09 28.07 -2.02
C ILE A 134 -16.45 28.50 -1.46
N ALA A 135 -16.44 29.48 -0.58
CA ALA A 135 -17.64 30.10 -0.04
C ALA A 135 -17.47 31.62 0.02
N TYR A 136 -18.59 32.32 -0.11
CA TYR A 136 -18.65 33.77 -0.26
C TYR A 136 -19.80 34.36 0.55
N SER A 137 -19.67 35.63 0.94
CA SER A 137 -20.75 36.37 1.61
C SER A 137 -21.96 36.61 0.69
N PRO A 138 -23.21 36.55 1.22
CA PRO A 138 -24.42 36.90 0.47
C PRO A 138 -24.47 38.36 0.03
N ALA A 139 -25.21 38.64 -1.05
CA ALA A 139 -25.38 40.00 -1.57
C ALA A 139 -26.12 40.92 -0.57
N GLY A 140 -25.52 42.07 -0.24
CA GLY A 140 -26.07 43.05 0.71
C GLY A 140 -25.65 42.85 2.17
N ALA A 141 -24.70 41.96 2.45
CA ALA A 141 -24.14 41.78 3.78
C ALA A 141 -23.28 42.98 4.21
N ASP A 142 -23.36 43.35 5.49
CA ASP A 142 -22.56 44.44 6.08
C ASP A 142 -21.05 44.12 6.11
N THR A 143 -20.68 42.83 6.05
CA THR A 143 -19.29 42.36 6.04
C THR A 143 -19.09 41.38 4.89
N ASN A 144 -18.10 41.64 4.04
CA ASN A 144 -17.72 40.70 2.98
C ASN A 144 -16.81 39.60 3.55
N TYR A 145 -16.90 38.37 3.05
CA TYR A 145 -15.91 37.32 3.35
C TYR A 145 -15.62 36.47 2.09
N VAL A 146 -14.39 35.97 1.99
CA VAL A 146 -13.99 34.94 1.02
C VAL A 146 -13.51 33.77 1.86
N VAL A 147 -13.82 32.56 1.46
CA VAL A 147 -13.36 31.32 2.10
C VAL A 147 -12.49 30.58 1.11
N THR A 148 -11.63 29.68 1.58
CA THR A 148 -11.09 28.71 0.64
C THR A 148 -10.72 27.39 1.27
N GLY A 149 -10.69 26.36 0.42
CA GLY A 149 -10.17 25.05 0.76
C GLY A 149 -9.68 24.34 -0.51
N SER A 150 -8.52 23.72 -0.39
CA SER A 150 -7.95 22.88 -1.44
C SER A 150 -7.06 21.81 -0.80
N ILE A 151 -7.30 20.53 -1.08
CA ILE A 151 -6.41 19.42 -0.73
C ILE A 151 -6.26 18.57 -1.98
N ILE A 152 -5.05 18.54 -2.51
CA ILE A 152 -4.67 17.64 -3.60
C ILE A 152 -3.72 16.61 -3.01
N ARG A 153 -4.06 15.33 -3.11
CA ARG A 153 -3.16 14.24 -2.76
C ARG A 153 -3.10 13.26 -3.91
N GLU A 154 -1.89 13.11 -4.45
CA GLU A 154 -1.53 12.07 -5.39
C GLU A 154 -0.48 11.18 -4.73
N LEU A 155 -0.72 9.87 -4.75
CA LEU A 155 0.22 8.88 -4.28
C LEU A 155 0.18 7.68 -5.23
N PHE A 156 1.31 7.42 -5.85
CA PHE A 156 1.55 6.25 -6.66
C PHE A 156 2.63 5.41 -5.97
N ASP A 157 2.33 4.14 -5.78
CA ASP A 157 3.31 3.18 -5.27
C ASP A 157 3.21 1.90 -6.10
N SER A 158 4.32 1.53 -6.73
CA SER A 158 4.43 0.35 -7.58
C SER A 158 5.59 -0.51 -7.10
N TRP A 159 5.36 -1.81 -6.91
CA TRP A 159 6.41 -2.73 -6.49
C TRP A 159 6.73 -3.74 -7.57
N PHE A 160 7.99 -4.09 -7.63
CA PHE A 160 8.53 -5.20 -8.37
C PHE A 160 9.10 -6.21 -7.38
N GLY A 161 8.62 -7.45 -7.42
CA GLY A 161 8.97 -8.51 -6.49
C GLY A 161 9.65 -9.69 -7.18
N ILE A 162 10.67 -10.22 -6.52
CA ILE A 162 11.29 -11.49 -6.87
C ILE A 162 11.04 -12.46 -5.72
N THR A 163 10.36 -13.56 -6.00
CA THR A 163 9.94 -14.54 -5.01
C THR A 163 10.61 -15.87 -5.23
N TRP A 164 11.18 -16.40 -4.15
CA TRP A 164 11.72 -17.75 -4.04
C TRP A 164 10.92 -18.53 -3.00
N SER A 165 10.62 -19.80 -3.29
CA SER A 165 9.89 -20.66 -2.39
C SER A 165 10.35 -22.11 -2.49
N ARG A 166 10.38 -22.81 -1.36
CA ARG A 166 10.80 -24.21 -1.28
C ARG A 166 9.99 -24.97 -0.26
N SER A 167 9.55 -26.16 -0.64
CA SER A 167 8.95 -27.13 0.27
C SER A 167 10.03 -28.01 0.91
N PHE A 168 9.80 -28.41 2.15
CA PHE A 168 10.59 -29.41 2.85
C PHE A 168 9.64 -30.45 3.43
N GLY A 169 9.69 -31.66 2.84
CA GLY A 169 8.67 -32.68 3.07
C GLY A 169 7.43 -32.46 2.22
N LYS A 170 6.31 -33.08 2.63
CA LYS A 170 5.04 -33.03 1.89
C LYS A 170 4.13 -31.89 2.33
N GLU A 171 4.34 -31.36 3.53
CA GLU A 171 3.37 -30.49 4.20
C GLU A 171 3.94 -29.11 4.51
N HIS A 172 5.26 -28.94 4.58
CA HIS A 172 5.88 -27.67 4.99
C HIS A 172 6.56 -26.95 3.83
N ALA A 173 6.51 -25.62 3.88
CA ALA A 173 7.27 -24.77 2.97
C ALA A 173 7.72 -23.46 3.61
N ILE A 174 8.78 -22.89 3.04
CA ILE A 174 9.28 -21.55 3.31
C ILE A 174 9.36 -20.78 2.00
N GLY A 175 9.25 -19.46 2.10
CA GLY A 175 9.44 -18.59 0.95
C GLY A 175 9.89 -17.21 1.35
N ILE A 176 10.53 -16.53 0.42
CA ILE A 176 11.04 -15.17 0.59
C ILE A 176 10.70 -14.39 -0.68
N THR A 177 10.18 -13.17 -0.53
CA THR A 177 10.05 -12.20 -1.60
C THR A 177 10.89 -10.97 -1.29
N GLY A 178 11.73 -10.54 -2.22
CA GLY A 178 12.36 -9.22 -2.18
C GLY A 178 11.59 -8.27 -3.09
N TYR A 179 11.14 -7.14 -2.57
CA TYR A 179 10.37 -6.12 -3.27
C TYR A 179 11.17 -4.82 -3.40
N PHE A 180 11.22 -4.29 -4.61
CA PHE A 180 11.63 -2.92 -4.91
C PHE A 180 10.38 -2.09 -5.14
N SER A 181 10.20 -1.00 -4.40
CA SER A 181 9.05 -0.11 -4.46
C SER A 181 9.50 1.23 -5.05
N ALA A 182 8.79 1.70 -6.09
CA ALA A 182 8.92 3.05 -6.61
C ALA A 182 7.71 3.85 -6.15
N VAL A 183 7.97 4.89 -5.36
CA VAL A 183 6.96 5.75 -4.75
C VAL A 183 7.10 7.15 -5.30
N ALA A 184 5.99 7.71 -5.77
CA ALA A 184 5.86 9.12 -6.11
C ALA A 184 4.68 9.68 -5.34
N SER A 185 4.91 10.73 -4.54
CA SER A 185 3.85 11.41 -3.82
C SER A 185 3.90 12.90 -4.07
N THR A 186 2.72 13.46 -4.34
CA THR A 186 2.47 14.90 -4.35
C THR A 186 1.35 15.19 -3.38
N TYR A 187 1.63 16.03 -2.41
CA TYR A 187 0.64 16.58 -1.49
C TYR A 187 0.64 18.10 -1.67
N SER A 188 -0.52 18.64 -2.02
CA SER A 188 -0.76 20.08 -2.02
C SER A 188 -1.91 20.37 -1.05
N SER A 189 -1.76 21.37 -0.20
CA SER A 189 -2.77 21.71 0.77
C SER A 189 -2.89 23.20 0.90
N ALA A 190 -3.99 23.67 0.34
CA ALA A 190 -4.80 24.65 1.01
C ALA A 190 -4.54 26.09 0.65
N LEU A 191 -5.56 26.78 1.09
CA LEU A 191 -5.94 28.06 0.64
C LEU A 191 -6.93 28.51 1.68
N THR A 192 -6.88 29.77 1.97
CA THR A 192 -7.75 30.38 2.95
C THR A 192 -7.96 31.78 2.46
N THR A 193 -9.14 32.34 2.78
CA THR A 193 -9.50 33.73 2.51
C THR A 193 -10.26 34.38 3.66
N GLY A 194 -10.24 35.72 3.71
CA GLY A 194 -10.98 36.54 4.66
C GLY A 194 -11.09 37.99 4.19
N ILE A 195 -12.24 38.63 4.42
CA ILE A 195 -12.53 40.03 4.03
C ILE A 195 -13.29 40.81 5.13
N SER A 196 -13.78 41.99 4.74
CA SER A 196 -13.75 43.28 5.41
C SER A 196 -14.95 44.14 4.97
N GLY A 197 -15.52 44.91 5.90
CA GLY A 197 -16.61 45.88 5.80
C GLY A 197 -16.30 47.20 6.57
N PRO A 198 -17.29 48.03 6.94
CA PRO A 198 -17.05 49.28 7.66
C PRO A 198 -16.46 48.96 9.06
N ASN A 199 -15.27 49.49 9.36
CA ASN A 199 -14.42 49.13 10.51
C ASN A 199 -13.91 47.66 10.56
N THR A 200 -13.90 46.94 9.44
CA THR A 200 -13.33 45.58 9.37
C THR A 200 -12.13 45.55 8.39
N SER A 201 -11.36 44.47 8.41
CA SER A 201 -10.15 44.23 7.58
C SER A 201 -9.96 42.73 7.41
N GLY A 202 -9.43 42.27 6.28
CA GLY A 202 -9.29 40.84 6.00
C GLY A 202 -8.00 40.49 5.26
N ALA A 203 -7.54 39.26 5.47
CA ALA A 203 -6.34 38.70 4.88
C ALA A 203 -6.39 37.17 4.96
N SER A 204 -5.57 36.52 4.14
CA SER A 204 -5.44 35.08 4.22
C SER A 204 -4.28 34.46 3.45
N SER A 205 -4.06 33.20 3.82
CA SER A 205 -3.18 32.21 3.21
C SER A 205 -3.41 30.94 4.07
N HIS A 206 -3.29 29.73 3.59
CA HIS A 206 -1.99 29.09 3.51
C HIS A 206 -2.09 27.83 2.68
N THR A 207 -0.99 27.57 1.96
CA THR A 207 -0.74 26.61 0.90
C THR A 207 0.50 25.77 1.23
N ASP A 208 0.38 24.46 1.21
CA ASP A 208 1.44 23.51 1.42
C ASP A 208 1.67 22.69 0.17
N TYR A 209 2.93 22.39 -0.14
CA TYR A 209 3.32 21.62 -1.30
C TYR A 209 4.51 20.75 -0.95
N GLN A 210 4.32 19.44 -1.04
CA GLN A 210 5.33 18.43 -0.78
C GLN A 210 5.31 17.45 -1.93
N THR A 211 6.45 17.32 -2.60
CA THR A 211 6.66 16.28 -3.58
C THR A 211 7.88 15.47 -3.18
N TYR A 212 7.77 14.16 -3.31
CA TYR A 212 8.93 13.29 -3.17
C TYR A 212 8.79 12.10 -4.10
N ASP A 213 9.93 11.67 -4.62
CA ASP A 213 10.11 10.41 -5.29
C ASP A 213 11.09 9.58 -4.48
N ASN A 214 10.80 8.30 -4.29
CA ASN A 214 11.67 7.41 -3.53
C ASN A 214 11.66 6.00 -4.09
N ILE A 215 12.81 5.34 -4.04
CA ILE A 215 12.96 3.91 -4.33
C ILE A 215 13.28 3.22 -3.02
N ARG A 216 12.46 2.23 -2.66
CA ARG A 216 12.55 1.52 -1.40
C ARG A 216 12.76 0.03 -1.61
N PHE A 217 13.39 -0.62 -0.66
CA PHE A 217 13.48 -2.08 -0.62
C PHE A 217 12.75 -2.64 0.61
N LEU A 218 12.03 -3.74 0.44
CA LEU A 218 11.43 -4.48 1.54
C LEU A 218 11.48 -5.98 1.26
N ALA A 219 11.66 -6.76 2.31
CA ALA A 219 11.68 -8.21 2.23
C ALA A 219 10.45 -8.79 2.93
N LYS A 220 9.98 -9.92 2.42
CA LYS A 220 8.91 -10.70 3.02
C LYS A 220 9.36 -12.13 3.16
N ALA A 221 9.15 -12.71 4.33
CA ALA A 221 9.39 -14.12 4.59
C ALA A 221 8.08 -14.79 4.96
N GLY A 222 7.91 -16.03 4.52
CA GLY A 222 6.71 -16.83 4.74
C GLY A 222 7.05 -18.23 5.20
N TYR A 223 6.12 -18.80 5.96
CA TYR A 223 6.04 -20.22 6.28
C TYR A 223 4.62 -20.71 5.99
N PHE A 224 4.52 -21.94 5.50
CA PHE A 224 3.24 -22.57 5.18
C PHE A 224 3.22 -24.04 5.58
N TYR A 225 2.08 -24.49 6.11
CA TYR A 225 1.79 -25.88 6.45
C TYR A 225 0.47 -26.31 5.77
N ASP A 226 0.53 -27.38 4.97
CA ASP A 226 -0.60 -28.02 4.27
C ASP A 226 -0.87 -29.40 4.88
N GLY A 227 -1.70 -29.46 5.92
CA GLY A 227 -2.00 -30.69 6.67
C GLY A 227 -3.46 -31.11 6.61
N ARG A 228 -4.10 -30.95 5.44
CA ARG A 228 -5.54 -31.17 5.16
C ARG A 228 -6.33 -31.96 6.24
N PRO A 229 -7.47 -31.44 6.72
CA PRO A 229 -8.26 -30.34 6.14
C PRO A 229 -7.80 -28.95 6.57
N ILE A 230 -6.80 -28.85 7.45
CA ILE A 230 -6.33 -27.57 8.00
C ILE A 230 -5.01 -27.18 7.34
N SER A 231 -4.94 -25.93 6.91
CA SER A 231 -3.70 -25.27 6.48
C SER A 231 -3.41 -24.08 7.38
N LEU A 232 -2.13 -23.81 7.61
CA LEU A 232 -1.65 -22.70 8.43
C LEU A 232 -0.58 -21.92 7.67
N GLY A 233 -0.57 -20.61 7.85
CA GLY A 233 0.42 -19.75 7.22
C GLY A 233 0.86 -18.62 8.14
N LEU A 234 2.13 -18.29 8.05
CA LEU A 234 2.74 -17.16 8.73
C LEU A 234 3.49 -16.33 7.69
N SER A 235 3.35 -15.01 7.74
CA SER A 235 4.05 -14.09 6.86
C SER A 235 4.57 -12.91 7.66
N LEU A 236 5.83 -12.58 7.48
CA LEU A 236 6.52 -11.45 8.10
C LEU A 236 7.04 -10.55 6.99
N THR A 237 6.78 -9.26 7.08
CA THR A 237 7.27 -8.27 6.11
C THR A 237 8.15 -7.28 6.85
N THR A 238 9.34 -7.00 6.33
CA THR A 238 10.21 -5.97 6.89
C THR A 238 9.60 -4.59 6.63
N PRO A 239 9.93 -3.61 7.47
CA PRO A 239 9.80 -2.21 7.11
C PRO A 239 10.56 -1.93 5.80
N SER A 240 10.12 -0.90 5.06
CA SER A 240 10.84 -0.48 3.86
C SER A 240 12.08 0.32 4.24
N LEU A 241 13.16 0.08 3.51
CA LEU A 241 14.46 0.75 3.61
C LEU A 241 14.65 1.67 2.42
#